data_AF-A0A553N4F8-F1
#
_entry.id   AF-A0A553N4F8-F1
#
_cell.length_a   1.000
_cell.length_b   1.000
_cell.length_c   1.000
_cell.angle_alpha   90.00
_cell.angle_beta   90.00
_cell.angle_gamma   90.00
#
_symmetry.space_group_name_H-M   'P 1'
#
loop_
_entity.id
_entity.type
_entity.pdbx_description
1 polymer ?
#
loop_
_entity_poly.entity_id
_entity_poly.type
_entity_poly.pdbx_seq_one_letter_code
_entity_poly.pdbx_strand_id
1 'polypeptide(L)'
;VEPFIPYEYTCEGMLERINAYIEHQDFCQPTNPFPTINESRSWHGNPSSLFLPLPNSSALIWAGNSSIHACWPPLSALRLLLAAKESSCISACQDDGLMCEPAFFPFINSIEAFNGVKAQCDSLESEKSHVFPAVDLQTRECFQQKESMLFSCAGVSAKHQRLCPCRDFIQGQVALCRDCL
;
A
#
# COMPACT_ATOMS: atom_id res chain seq x y z
N VAL A 1 4.18 39.26 -4.34
CA VAL A 1 3.61 37.94 -3.99
C VAL A 1 2.52 37.68 -5.01
N GLU A 2 2.60 36.58 -5.75
CA GLU A 2 1.54 36.17 -6.68
C GLU A 2 0.46 35.40 -5.92
N PRO A 3 -0.84 35.72 -6.10
CA PRO A 3 -1.92 34.92 -5.53
C PRO A 3 -1.85 33.48 -6.06
N PHE A 4 -1.91 32.50 -5.16
CA PHE A 4 -1.86 31.08 -5.49
C PHE A 4 -2.95 30.30 -4.76
N ILE A 5 -3.67 29.46 -5.50
CA ILE A 5 -4.67 28.52 -4.96
C ILE A 5 -4.29 27.14 -5.52
N PRO A 6 -3.98 26.14 -4.67
CA PRO A 6 -3.78 24.76 -5.13
C PRO A 6 -5.04 24.24 -5.83
N TYR A 7 -4.86 23.44 -6.88
CA TYR A 7 -5.96 22.98 -7.73
C TYR A 7 -7.08 22.28 -6.94
N GLU A 8 -6.75 21.45 -5.94
CA GLU A 8 -7.70 20.75 -5.06
C GLU A 8 -8.63 21.64 -4.25
N TYR A 9 -8.29 22.93 -4.11
CA TYR A 9 -9.08 23.96 -3.45
C TYR A 9 -9.83 24.89 -4.43
N THR A 10 -9.75 24.62 -5.73
CA THR A 10 -10.61 25.27 -6.73
C THR A 10 -11.96 24.56 -6.82
N CYS A 11 -12.97 25.23 -7.41
CA CYS A 11 -14.26 24.59 -7.66
C CYS A 11 -14.13 23.35 -8.55
N GLU A 12 -13.32 23.42 -9.60
CA GLU A 12 -13.08 22.31 -10.53
C GLU A 12 -12.37 21.15 -9.84
N GLY A 13 -11.29 21.42 -9.11
CA GLY A 13 -10.56 20.38 -8.38
C GLY A 13 -11.40 19.71 -7.29
N MET A 14 -12.32 20.43 -6.63
CA MET A 14 -13.28 19.81 -5.70
C MET A 14 -14.27 18.90 -6.43
N LEU A 15 -14.80 19.32 -7.57
CA LEU A 15 -15.75 18.53 -8.37
C LEU A 15 -15.09 17.27 -8.93
N GLU A 16 -13.88 17.36 -9.47
CA GLU A 16 -13.10 16.21 -9.96
C GLU A 16 -12.91 15.16 -8.85
N ARG A 17 -12.45 15.61 -7.67
CA ARG A 17 -12.24 14.73 -6.51
C ARG A 17 -13.53 14.04 -6.06
N ILE A 18 -14.61 14.81 -5.91
CA ILE A 18 -15.89 14.27 -5.45
C ILE A 18 -16.47 13.31 -6.49
N ASN A 19 -16.38 13.63 -7.78
CA ASN A 19 -16.84 12.75 -8.84
C ASN A 19 -16.09 11.41 -8.81
N ALA A 20 -14.76 11.43 -8.69
CA ALA A 20 -13.96 10.21 -8.59
C ALA A 20 -14.36 9.36 -7.36
N TYR A 21 -14.63 9.98 -6.21
CA TYR A 21 -15.13 9.25 -5.04
C TYR A 21 -16.51 8.63 -5.27
N ILE A 22 -17.44 9.36 -5.91
CA ILE A 22 -18.78 8.85 -6.20
C ILE A 22 -18.73 7.66 -7.17
N GLU A 23 -17.91 7.73 -8.21
CA GLU A 23 -17.85 6.71 -9.27
C GLU A 23 -17.06 5.47 -8.85
N HIS A 24 -16.06 5.61 -7.98
CA HIS A 24 -15.09 4.53 -7.74
C HIS A 24 -14.92 4.07 -6.29
N GLN A 25 -15.25 4.91 -5.29
CA GLN A 25 -15.05 4.54 -3.90
C GLN A 25 -16.22 3.70 -3.37
N ASP A 26 -16.10 2.38 -3.50
CA ASP A 26 -17.13 1.42 -3.09
C ASP A 26 -16.71 0.63 -1.83
N PHE A 27 -17.48 0.79 -0.75
CA PHE A 27 -17.34 0.04 0.51
C PHE A 27 -18.45 -1.01 0.72
N CYS A 28 -19.38 -1.15 -0.23
CA CYS A 28 -20.54 -2.01 -0.14
C CYS A 28 -20.24 -3.46 -0.54
N GLN A 29 -19.18 -3.68 -1.34
CA GLN A 29 -18.76 -5.04 -1.69
C GLN A 29 -17.98 -5.68 -0.55
N PRO A 30 -18.13 -7.01 -0.34
CA PRO A 30 -17.28 -7.72 0.60
C PRO A 30 -15.82 -7.50 0.22
N THR A 31 -14.99 -7.17 1.21
CA THR A 31 -13.55 -6.99 1.03
C THR A 31 -12.99 -8.15 0.21
N ASN A 32 -12.49 -7.86 -1.00
CA ASN A 32 -11.88 -8.87 -1.85
C ASN A 32 -10.70 -9.44 -1.05
N PRO A 33 -10.76 -10.70 -0.59
CA PRO A 33 -9.65 -11.27 0.14
C PRO A 33 -8.43 -11.28 -0.78
N PHE A 34 -7.25 -11.21 -0.17
CA PHE A 34 -6.04 -11.63 -0.86
C PHE A 34 -6.29 -12.96 -1.54
N PRO A 35 -5.83 -13.16 -2.80
CA PRO A 35 -5.89 -14.49 -3.41
C PRO A 35 -5.23 -15.45 -2.43
N THR A 36 -6.06 -16.28 -1.80
CA THR A 36 -5.62 -17.14 -0.72
C THR A 36 -4.61 -18.14 -1.27
N ILE A 37 -3.66 -18.55 -0.44
CA ILE A 37 -2.51 -19.42 -0.73
C ILE A 37 -2.87 -20.68 -1.58
N ASN A 38 -4.13 -21.11 -1.63
CA ASN A 38 -4.58 -22.22 -2.47
C ASN A 38 -4.68 -21.89 -3.98
N GLU A 39 -4.81 -20.62 -4.36
CA GLU A 39 -4.80 -20.19 -5.78
C GLU A 39 -3.39 -19.90 -6.31
N SER A 40 -2.39 -19.78 -5.43
CA SER A 40 -0.99 -19.58 -5.82
C SER A 40 -0.42 -20.72 -6.68
N ARG A 41 -1.03 -21.92 -6.63
CA ARG A 41 -0.60 -23.10 -7.38
C ARG A 41 -1.23 -23.25 -8.77
N SER A 42 -2.20 -22.42 -9.14
CA SER A 42 -2.95 -22.53 -10.41
C SER A 42 -2.72 -21.39 -11.40
N TRP A 43 -1.76 -20.49 -11.16
CA TRP A 43 -1.39 -19.47 -12.14
C TRP A 43 -0.48 -20.07 -13.23
N HIS A 44 -1.09 -20.79 -14.17
CA HIS A 44 -0.43 -21.16 -15.41
C HIS A 44 -0.04 -19.90 -16.18
N GLY A 45 1.25 -19.54 -16.17
CA GLY A 45 1.84 -18.57 -17.09
C GLY A 45 2.07 -17.14 -16.58
N ASN A 46 2.25 -16.89 -15.28
CA ASN A 46 2.56 -15.55 -14.74
C ASN A 46 3.88 -15.49 -13.93
N PRO A 47 4.47 -14.29 -13.73
CA PRO A 47 5.87 -14.09 -13.37
C PRO A 47 6.25 -14.67 -12.01
N SER A 48 7.54 -15.00 -11.82
CA SER A 48 8.07 -15.66 -10.62
C SER A 48 7.92 -14.86 -9.31
N SER A 49 7.43 -13.62 -9.34
CA SER A 49 7.23 -12.73 -8.19
C SER A 49 6.04 -11.79 -8.40
N LEU A 50 5.21 -11.57 -7.37
CA LEU A 50 4.10 -10.60 -7.36
C LEU A 50 4.55 -9.15 -7.23
N PHE A 51 5.78 -8.93 -6.74
CA PHE A 51 6.38 -7.61 -6.56
C PHE A 51 7.63 -7.49 -7.42
N LEU A 52 7.75 -6.38 -8.14
CA LEU A 52 8.90 -6.06 -8.99
C LEU A 52 9.59 -4.79 -8.49
N PRO A 53 10.92 -4.69 -8.59
CA PRO A 53 11.64 -3.48 -8.23
C PRO A 53 11.27 -2.32 -9.16
N LEU A 54 11.02 -1.14 -8.59
CA LEU A 54 10.90 0.08 -9.37
C LEU A 54 12.32 0.61 -9.69
N PRO A 55 12.65 0.91 -10.96
CA PRO A 55 13.96 1.47 -11.31
C PRO A 55 14.26 2.76 -10.54
N ASN A 56 15.48 2.87 -10.00
CA ASN A 56 15.97 4.03 -9.23
C ASN A 56 15.15 4.38 -7.97
N SER A 57 14.44 3.41 -7.40
CA SER A 57 13.70 3.57 -6.14
C SER A 57 13.91 2.34 -5.25
N SER A 58 13.74 2.52 -3.94
CA SER A 58 13.63 1.44 -2.96
C SER A 58 12.25 0.76 -3.00
N ALA A 59 11.28 1.38 -3.68
CA ALA A 59 9.91 0.87 -3.78
C ALA A 59 9.78 -0.32 -4.73
N LEU A 60 8.81 -1.17 -4.44
CA LEU A 60 8.36 -2.23 -5.33
C LEU A 60 6.99 -1.89 -5.92
N ILE A 61 6.75 -2.32 -7.14
CA ILE A 61 5.46 -2.22 -7.83
C ILE A 61 4.77 -3.58 -7.88
N TRP A 62 3.45 -3.54 -8.03
CA TRP A 62 2.64 -4.73 -8.29
C TRP A 62 2.90 -5.28 -9.71
N ALA A 63 3.17 -6.57 -9.80
CA ALA A 63 3.46 -7.28 -11.06
C ALA A 63 2.22 -7.95 -11.66
N GLY A 64 1.20 -8.21 -10.83
CA GLY A 64 0.00 -8.93 -11.25
C GLY A 64 -0.90 -8.08 -12.15
N ASN A 65 -1.71 -8.74 -12.96
CA ASN A 65 -2.68 -8.04 -13.80
C ASN A 65 -3.74 -7.35 -12.90
N SER A 66 -3.70 -6.02 -12.84
CA SER A 66 -4.60 -5.20 -12.00
C SER A 66 -6.07 -5.37 -12.38
N SER A 67 -6.38 -5.82 -13.59
CA SER A 67 -7.75 -6.07 -14.04
C SER A 67 -8.44 -7.29 -13.41
N ILE A 68 -7.71 -8.14 -12.69
CA ILE A 68 -8.27 -9.32 -12.02
C ILE A 68 -8.95 -8.96 -10.69
N HIS A 69 -8.55 -7.83 -10.07
CA HIS A 69 -9.13 -7.34 -8.83
C HIS A 69 -9.66 -5.92 -9.04
N ALA A 70 -10.99 -5.78 -9.10
CA ALA A 70 -11.62 -4.47 -9.04
C ALA A 70 -11.38 -3.88 -7.65
N CYS A 71 -10.43 -2.96 -7.55
CA CYS A 71 -10.10 -2.19 -6.35
C CYS A 71 -9.77 -0.77 -6.78
N TRP A 72 -10.23 0.20 -6.00
CA TRP A 72 -9.90 1.61 -6.18
C TRP A 72 -9.27 2.15 -4.89
N PRO A 73 -8.06 2.76 -4.96
CA PRO A 73 -7.21 2.96 -6.13
C PRO A 73 -6.75 1.66 -6.83
N PRO A 74 -6.38 1.68 -8.12
CA PRO A 74 -5.93 0.48 -8.82
C PRO A 74 -4.58 -0.01 -8.29
N LEU A 75 -4.37 -1.34 -8.27
CA LEU A 75 -3.11 -1.93 -7.78
C LEU A 75 -1.86 -1.51 -8.56
N SER A 76 -2.02 -0.98 -9.79
CA SER A 76 -0.91 -0.36 -10.53
C SER A 76 -0.30 0.84 -9.80
N ALA A 77 -1.06 1.50 -8.92
CA ALA A 77 -0.60 2.62 -8.11
C ALA A 77 0.20 2.17 -6.87
N LEU A 78 0.15 0.89 -6.48
CA LEU A 78 0.86 0.39 -5.29
C LEU A 78 2.37 0.57 -5.44
N ARG A 79 2.96 1.21 -4.43
CA ARG A 79 4.40 1.34 -4.19
C ARG A 79 4.68 0.79 -2.80
N LEU A 80 5.21 -0.42 -2.71
CA LEU A 80 5.52 -1.06 -1.45
C LEU A 80 6.90 -0.60 -0.95
N LEU A 81 6.95 -0.10 0.29
CA LEU A 81 8.17 0.30 0.99
C LEU A 81 8.33 -0.47 2.31
N LEU A 82 9.58 -0.66 2.73
CA LEU A 82 9.92 -1.00 4.11
C LEU A 82 10.33 0.28 4.83
N ALA A 83 9.53 0.73 5.79
CA ALA A 83 9.82 1.94 6.55
C ALA A 83 11.14 1.84 7.31
N ALA A 84 11.82 2.97 7.44
CA ALA A 84 12.95 3.10 8.35
C ALA A 84 12.53 2.82 9.81
N LYS A 85 13.50 2.54 10.67
CA LYS A 85 13.26 2.39 12.12
C LYS A 85 12.61 3.65 12.68
N GLU A 86 11.70 3.49 13.63
CA GLU A 86 10.98 4.61 14.26
C GLU A 86 10.23 5.51 13.26
N SER A 87 9.83 4.96 12.11
CA SER A 87 9.05 5.68 11.09
C SER A 87 7.65 5.07 10.93
N SER A 88 6.67 5.94 10.68
CA SER A 88 5.31 5.54 10.29
C SER A 88 5.21 5.31 8.79
N CYS A 89 4.12 4.71 8.32
CA CYS A 89 3.88 4.65 6.88
C CYS A 89 3.53 6.01 6.28
N ILE A 90 2.99 6.95 7.07
CA ILE A 90 2.78 8.33 6.63
C ILE A 90 4.13 8.97 6.26
N SER A 91 5.09 8.96 7.18
CA SER A 91 6.43 9.55 6.97
C SER A 91 7.20 8.81 5.89
N ALA A 92 7.22 7.46 5.92
CA ALA A 92 7.95 6.68 4.92
C ALA A 92 7.46 6.94 3.49
N CYS A 93 6.14 7.02 3.27
CA CYS A 93 5.64 7.36 1.94
C CYS A 93 5.94 8.82 1.56
N GLN A 94 5.78 9.76 2.50
CA GLN A 94 6.03 11.19 2.25
C GLN A 94 7.49 11.48 1.89
N ASP A 95 8.44 10.82 2.57
CA ASP A 95 9.88 10.97 2.33
C ASP A 95 10.26 10.53 0.90
N ASP A 96 9.50 9.60 0.32
CA ASP A 96 9.63 9.13 -1.07
C ASP A 96 8.73 9.91 -2.07
N GLY A 97 8.08 11.00 -1.64
CA GLY A 97 7.21 11.80 -2.50
C GLY A 97 5.89 11.10 -2.86
N LEU A 98 5.42 10.22 -1.99
CA LEU A 98 4.22 9.39 -2.14
C LEU A 98 3.24 9.65 -0.97
N MET A 99 2.08 9.01 -1.02
CA MET A 99 1.10 9.00 0.06
C MET A 99 0.83 7.56 0.51
N CYS A 100 0.64 7.33 1.82
CA CYS A 100 0.19 6.01 2.31
C CYS A 100 -1.25 5.74 1.88
N GLU A 101 -1.49 4.57 1.29
CA GLU A 101 -2.81 4.13 0.81
C GLU A 101 -3.30 2.92 1.62
N PRO A 102 -4.20 3.12 2.60
CA PRO A 102 -4.63 2.05 3.48
C PRO A 102 -5.43 0.95 2.77
N ALA A 103 -6.07 1.24 1.63
CA ALA A 103 -6.80 0.23 0.84
C ALA A 103 -5.89 -0.91 0.35
N PHE A 104 -4.57 -0.66 0.27
CA PHE A 104 -3.58 -1.63 -0.16
C PHE A 104 -2.99 -2.48 0.96
N PHE A 105 -3.30 -2.23 2.23
CA PHE A 105 -2.79 -3.06 3.33
C PHE A 105 -3.12 -4.55 3.21
N PRO A 106 -4.36 -4.96 2.86
CA PRO A 106 -4.64 -6.35 2.55
C PRO A 106 -3.63 -6.91 1.56
N PHE A 107 -3.19 -6.08 0.59
CA PHE A 107 -2.29 -6.47 -0.49
C PHE A 107 -0.83 -6.68 -0.22
N ILE A 108 -0.41 -6.23 0.95
CA ILE A 108 0.97 -6.36 1.38
C ILE A 108 1.07 -7.22 2.65
N ASN A 109 -0.06 -7.77 3.12
CA ASN A 109 -0.14 -8.59 4.31
C ASN A 109 0.19 -10.06 4.00
N SER A 110 1.31 -10.31 3.31
CA SER A 110 1.70 -11.63 2.82
C SER A 110 3.21 -11.85 2.88
N ILE A 111 3.65 -13.11 2.89
CA ILE A 111 5.08 -13.46 2.91
C ILE A 111 5.80 -12.99 1.63
N GLU A 112 5.10 -12.94 0.50
CA GLU A 112 5.62 -12.45 -0.77
C GLU A 112 6.00 -10.97 -0.69
N ALA A 113 5.23 -10.16 0.05
CA ALA A 113 5.53 -8.75 0.27
C ALA A 113 6.81 -8.56 1.11
N PHE A 114 6.94 -9.33 2.20
CA PHE A 114 8.16 -9.34 3.02
C PHE A 114 9.39 -9.79 2.22
N ASN A 115 9.26 -10.88 1.47
CA ASN A 115 10.32 -11.39 0.60
C ASN A 115 10.69 -10.38 -0.50
N GLY A 116 9.70 -9.69 -1.07
CA GLY A 116 9.90 -8.68 -2.09
C GLY A 116 10.82 -7.56 -1.62
N VAL A 117 10.58 -7.04 -0.41
CA VAL A 117 11.42 -5.98 0.19
C VAL A 117 12.74 -6.51 0.78
N LYS A 118 13.01 -7.82 0.59
CA LYS A 118 14.18 -8.52 1.13
C LYS A 118 14.28 -8.42 2.65
N ALA A 119 13.13 -8.39 3.34
CA ALA A 119 13.10 -8.52 4.78
C ALA A 119 13.62 -9.91 5.18
N GLN A 120 14.48 -9.96 6.20
CA GLN A 120 14.91 -11.22 6.78
C GLN A 120 13.84 -11.67 7.77
N CYS A 121 12.97 -12.58 7.35
CA CYS A 121 11.96 -13.18 8.21
C CYS A 121 12.41 -14.58 8.64
N ASP A 122 12.69 -14.77 9.93
CA ASP A 122 13.00 -16.10 10.49
C ASP A 122 11.71 -16.92 10.67
N SER A 123 10.60 -16.27 11.03
CA SER A 123 9.25 -16.84 11.06
C SER A 123 8.19 -15.80 10.62
N LEU A 124 6.98 -16.29 10.38
CA LEU A 124 5.81 -15.47 10.03
C LEU A 124 4.71 -15.72 11.06
N GLU A 125 4.35 -14.69 11.81
CA GLU A 125 3.32 -14.74 12.84
C GLU A 125 2.10 -13.92 12.43
N SER A 126 0.92 -14.31 12.92
CA SER A 126 -0.34 -13.61 12.63
C SER A 126 -0.98 -13.12 13.92
N GLU A 127 -0.87 -11.82 14.16
CA GLU A 127 -1.25 -11.18 15.42
C GLU A 127 -2.04 -9.87 15.19
N LYS A 128 -2.60 -9.31 16.27
CA LYS A 128 -3.41 -8.08 16.23
C LYS A 128 -2.61 -6.90 16.73
N SER A 129 -2.25 -5.97 15.85
CA SER A 129 -1.63 -4.71 16.24
C SER A 129 -1.76 -3.66 15.15
N HIS A 130 -2.00 -2.41 15.53
CA HIS A 130 -2.13 -1.30 14.57
C HIS A 130 -0.83 -0.98 13.80
N VAL A 131 0.32 -1.50 14.23
CA VAL A 131 1.60 -1.30 13.52
C VAL A 131 1.92 -2.39 12.49
N PHE A 132 1.14 -3.47 12.42
CA PHE A 132 1.34 -4.56 11.46
C PHE A 132 0.71 -4.22 10.09
N PRO A 133 1.28 -4.72 8.97
CA PRO A 133 2.38 -5.68 8.87
C PRO A 133 3.77 -5.09 9.13
N ALA A 134 4.64 -5.83 9.83
CA ALA A 134 5.95 -5.32 10.23
C ALA A 134 6.97 -6.44 10.52
N VAL A 135 8.26 -6.08 10.51
CA VAL A 135 9.40 -6.95 10.86
C VAL A 135 9.91 -6.54 12.24
N ASP A 136 10.00 -7.47 13.18
CA ASP A 136 10.67 -7.22 14.47
C ASP A 136 12.20 -7.16 14.29
N LEU A 137 12.79 -6.12 14.83
CA LEU A 137 14.21 -5.79 14.66
C LEU A 137 15.16 -6.68 15.47
N GLN A 138 14.67 -7.33 16.52
CA GLN A 138 15.45 -8.18 17.42
C GLN A 138 15.29 -9.64 17.06
N THR A 139 14.05 -10.11 16.92
CA THR A 139 13.75 -11.53 16.68
C THR A 139 13.76 -11.88 15.19
N ARG A 140 13.69 -10.88 14.30
CA ARG A 140 13.51 -11.07 12.85
C ARG A 140 12.23 -11.83 12.51
N GLU A 141 11.25 -11.82 13.40
CA GLU A 141 9.91 -12.34 13.14
C GLU A 141 9.14 -11.32 12.32
N CYS A 142 8.40 -11.79 11.32
CA CYS A 142 7.53 -10.96 10.49
C CYS A 142 6.09 -11.15 10.92
N PHE A 143 5.37 -10.06 11.14
CA PHE A 143 4.02 -10.07 11.66
C PHE A 143 3.03 -9.65 10.58
N GLN A 144 2.10 -10.54 10.26
CA GLN A 144 0.90 -10.23 9.51
C GLN A 144 -0.19 -9.70 10.44
N GLN A 145 -1.00 -8.79 9.92
CA GLN A 145 -2.21 -8.34 10.59
C GLN A 145 -3.27 -9.44 10.55
N LYS A 146 -3.78 -9.83 11.73
CA LYS A 146 -4.90 -10.75 11.88
C LYS A 146 -6.27 -10.04 11.88
N GLU A 147 -6.31 -8.77 12.23
CA GLU A 147 -7.53 -7.97 12.31
C GLU A 147 -7.52 -6.84 11.28
N SER A 148 -8.24 -7.00 10.16
CA SER A 148 -8.21 -6.04 9.04
C SER A 148 -8.61 -4.60 9.44
N MET A 149 -9.45 -4.45 10.46
CA MET A 149 -9.85 -3.13 10.97
C MET A 149 -8.72 -2.37 11.68
N LEU A 150 -7.59 -3.03 11.97
CA LEU A 150 -6.42 -2.41 12.61
C LEU A 150 -5.36 -1.95 11.60
N PHE A 151 -5.54 -2.17 10.30
CA PHE A 151 -4.65 -1.57 9.31
C PHE A 151 -4.62 -0.04 9.46
N SER A 152 -3.42 0.53 9.48
CA SER A 152 -3.24 1.95 9.79
C SER A 152 -2.00 2.52 9.12
N CYS A 153 -2.12 3.66 8.46
CA CYS A 153 -0.94 4.41 8.00
C CYS A 153 -0.15 5.02 9.17
N ALA A 154 -0.86 5.42 10.23
CA ALA A 154 -0.27 5.98 11.44
C ALA A 154 0.34 4.88 12.32
N GLY A 155 1.20 5.28 13.25
CA GLY A 155 1.84 4.37 14.21
C GLY A 155 3.32 4.21 13.92
N VAL A 156 4.10 4.35 15.00
CA VAL A 156 5.55 4.24 15.05
C VAL A 156 5.90 3.16 16.07
N SER A 157 6.96 2.40 15.81
CA SER A 157 7.44 1.37 16.73
C SER A 157 8.96 1.34 16.81
N ALA A 158 9.47 1.31 18.03
CA ALA A 158 10.89 1.09 18.31
C ALA A 158 11.37 -0.33 18.00
N LYS A 159 10.43 -1.28 18.02
CA LYS A 159 10.73 -2.71 17.87
C LYS A 159 10.55 -3.17 16.44
N HIS A 160 9.73 -2.49 15.65
CA HIS A 160 9.33 -2.99 14.33
C HIS A 160 9.62 -2.00 13.20
N GLN A 161 10.06 -2.52 12.06
CA GLN A 161 10.01 -1.81 10.78
C GLN A 161 8.76 -2.20 10.02
N ARG A 162 8.00 -1.21 9.56
CA ARG A 162 6.67 -1.43 8.98
C ARG A 162 6.76 -1.66 7.48
N LEU A 163 5.99 -2.61 6.95
CA LEU A 163 5.69 -2.65 5.52
C LEU A 163 4.61 -1.59 5.24
N CYS A 164 4.88 -0.71 4.29
CA CYS A 164 4.07 0.46 4.03
C CYS A 164 3.56 0.45 2.59
N PRO A 165 2.23 0.45 2.41
CA PRO A 165 1.64 0.57 1.09
C PRO A 165 1.51 2.05 0.74
N CYS A 166 2.29 2.50 -0.23
CA CYS A 166 2.24 3.85 -0.74
C CYS A 166 1.56 3.88 -2.11
N ARG A 167 1.18 5.08 -2.55
CA ARG A 167 0.74 5.39 -3.91
C ARG A 167 1.24 6.76 -4.32
N ASP A 168 1.27 6.97 -5.62
CA ASP A 168 1.47 8.30 -6.19
C ASP A 168 0.20 9.16 -6.07
N PHE A 169 0.32 10.43 -6.44
CA PHE A 169 -0.77 11.37 -6.48
C PHE A 169 -0.62 12.36 -7.65
N ILE A 170 -1.73 12.97 -8.05
CA ILE A 170 -1.75 14.08 -9.00
C ILE A 170 -1.30 15.35 -8.26
N GLN A 171 -0.29 16.05 -8.79
CA GLN A 171 0.21 17.26 -8.14
C GLN A 171 -0.89 18.32 -8.04
N GLY A 172 -1.16 18.79 -6.82
CA GLY A 172 -2.27 19.70 -6.55
C GLY A 172 -3.64 19.02 -6.41
N GLN A 173 -3.72 17.69 -6.47
CA GLN A 173 -4.90 16.86 -6.18
C GLN A 173 -4.48 15.59 -5.43
N VAL A 174 -4.13 15.74 -4.16
CA VAL A 174 -3.45 14.68 -3.39
C VAL A 174 -4.34 13.43 -3.14
N ALA A 175 -5.66 13.65 -3.20
CA ALA A 175 -6.68 12.63 -3.05
C ALA A 175 -6.65 11.53 -4.13
N LEU A 176 -6.10 11.82 -5.31
CA LEU A 176 -6.18 10.94 -6.48
C LEU A 176 -4.78 10.54 -6.94
N CYS A 177 -4.59 9.25 -7.21
CA CYS A 177 -3.42 8.74 -7.94
C CYS A 177 -3.49 9.11 -9.43
N ARG A 178 -2.40 8.95 -10.18
CA ARG A 178 -2.39 9.29 -11.62
C ARG A 178 -3.35 8.43 -12.44
N ASP A 179 -3.61 7.21 -11.99
CA ASP A 179 -4.50 6.24 -12.63
C ASP A 179 -5.87 6.14 -11.92
N CYS A 180 -6.26 7.15 -11.13
CA CYS A 180 -7.49 7.12 -10.31
C CYS A 180 -8.72 7.78 -10.95
N LEU A 181 -8.58 8.27 -12.19
CA LEU A 181 -9.62 8.92 -13.01
C LEU A 181 -9.98 8.07 -14.23
#